data_AF-A0A660U306-F1
#
_entry.id   AF-A0A660U306-F1
#
_cell.length_a   1.000
_cell.length_b   1.000
_cell.length_c   1.000
_cell.angle_alpha   90.00
_cell.angle_beta   90.00
_cell.angle_gamma   90.00
#
_symmetry.space_group_name_H-M   'P 1'
#
loop_
_entity.id
_entity.type
_entity.pdbx_description
1 polymer ?
#
loop_
_entity_poly.entity_id
_entity_poly.type
_entity_poly.pdbx_seq_one_letter_code
_entity_poly.pdbx_strand_id
1 'polypeptide(L)'
;MSNPEDFKRNVVTQLHLLIKDKAKEEELVKIRDLLIKHKGKCNVFIHIPELEKRSRSIKASTFLLVEPEESLISKLKNENLVEKVWVV
;
A
#
# COMPACT_ATOMS: atom_id res chain seq x y z
N MET A 1 -28.11 -12.16 -16.83
CA MET A 1 -27.29 -11.35 -17.76
C MET A 1 -26.92 -10.09 -16.99
N SER A 2 -25.65 -9.91 -16.66
CA SER A 2 -25.18 -8.75 -15.88
C SER A 2 -25.03 -7.55 -16.80
N ASN A 3 -25.60 -6.41 -16.44
CA ASN A 3 -25.60 -5.22 -17.29
C ASN A 3 -24.19 -4.58 -17.27
N PRO A 4 -23.58 -4.19 -18.41
CA PRO A 4 -22.24 -3.60 -18.43
C PRO A 4 -22.10 -2.32 -17.59
N GLU A 5 -23.21 -1.64 -17.31
CA GLU A 5 -23.26 -0.43 -16.49
C GLU A 5 -23.12 -0.72 -14.98
N ASP A 6 -23.30 -1.98 -14.54
CA ASP A 6 -23.05 -2.42 -13.16
C ASP A 6 -21.55 -2.53 -12.84
N PHE A 7 -20.69 -2.36 -13.85
CA PHE A 7 -19.23 -2.45 -13.72
C PHE A 7 -18.56 -1.16 -13.23
N LYS A 8 -19.26 -0.35 -12.41
CA LYS A 8 -18.59 0.62 -11.53
C LYS A 8 -17.90 -0.11 -10.37
N ARG A 9 -17.01 -1.05 -10.68
CA ARG A 9 -16.00 -1.46 -9.69
C ARG A 9 -15.12 -0.25 -9.51
N ASN A 10 -15.15 0.36 -8.33
CA ASN A 10 -14.19 1.39 -7.94
C ASN A 10 -12.80 0.85 -8.27
N VAL A 11 -12.18 1.43 -9.31
CA VAL A 11 -10.88 0.95 -9.78
C VAL A 11 -9.88 1.40 -8.75
N VAL A 12 -9.48 0.47 -7.88
CA VAL A 12 -8.38 0.71 -6.96
C VAL A 12 -7.12 0.88 -7.80
N THR A 13 -6.44 2.00 -7.61
CA THR A 13 -5.23 2.35 -8.35
C THR A 13 -4.02 2.55 -7.44
N GLN A 14 -4.26 2.70 -6.13
CA GLN A 14 -3.22 3.04 -5.16
C GLN A 14 -3.38 2.24 -3.87
N LEU A 15 -2.26 1.77 -3.33
CA LEU A 15 -2.12 1.23 -1.98
C LEU A 15 -1.27 2.22 -1.16
N HIS A 16 -1.78 2.62 0.00
CA HIS A 16 -1.13 3.57 0.88
C HIS A 16 -0.79 2.92 2.22
N LEU A 17 0.43 3.16 2.69
CA LEU A 17 0.93 2.67 3.98
C LEU A 17 1.41 3.86 4.81
N LEU A 18 0.82 4.07 5.99
CA LEU A 18 1.42 4.91 7.02
C LEU A 18 2.31 4.03 7.88
N ILE A 19 3.59 4.37 7.98
CA ILE A 19 4.56 3.65 8.80
C ILE A 19 5.00 4.51 10.00
N LYS A 20 5.35 3.84 11.10
CA LYS A 20 5.89 4.49 12.30
C LYS A 20 7.17 5.27 11.99
N ASP A 21 7.41 6.30 12.78
CA ASP A 21 8.70 6.99 12.77
C ASP A 21 9.83 6.05 13.26
N LYS A 22 11.07 6.30 12.81
CA LYS A 22 12.28 5.52 13.16
C LYS A 22 12.22 4.04 12.75
N ALA A 23 11.69 3.75 11.57
CA ALA A 23 11.71 2.41 10.97
C ALA A 23 13.14 1.83 10.91
N LYS A 24 13.31 0.56 11.29
CA LYS A 24 14.57 -0.16 11.04
C LYS A 24 14.60 -0.68 9.61
N GLU A 25 15.80 -0.79 9.04
CA GLU A 25 15.97 -1.29 7.67
C GLU A 25 15.39 -2.70 7.48
N GLU A 26 15.57 -3.59 8.44
CA GLU A 26 15.02 -4.96 8.41
C GLU A 26 13.49 -4.99 8.31
N GLU A 27 12.81 -4.09 9.02
CA GLU A 27 11.35 -3.96 8.97
C GLU A 27 10.89 -3.46 7.61
N LEU A 28 11.60 -2.47 7.04
CA LEU A 28 11.34 -1.95 5.70
C LEU A 28 11.57 -3.01 4.63
N VAL A 29 12.62 -3.80 4.75
CA VAL A 29 12.92 -4.93 3.87
C VAL A 29 11.80 -5.97 3.93
N LYS A 30 11.29 -6.29 5.12
CA LYS A 30 10.17 -7.23 5.28
C LYS A 30 8.90 -6.72 4.59
N ILE A 31 8.56 -5.43 4.73
CA ILE A 31 7.43 -4.81 4.02
C ILE A 31 7.64 -4.87 2.51
N ARG A 32 8.83 -4.50 2.02
CA ARG A 32 9.17 -4.56 0.60
C ARG A 32 8.99 -5.97 0.04
N ASP A 33 9.51 -6.98 0.73
CA ASP A 33 9.44 -8.37 0.28
C ASP A 33 7.99 -8.89 0.27
N LEU A 34 7.16 -8.42 1.21
CA LEU A 34 5.73 -8.70 1.22
C LEU A 34 5.03 -8.10 -0.02
N LEU A 35 5.31 -6.83 -0.33
CA LEU A 35 4.74 -6.13 -1.49
C LEU A 35 5.15 -6.81 -2.81
N ILE A 36 6.43 -7.19 -2.96
CA ILE A 36 6.95 -7.85 -4.17
C ILE A 36 6.26 -9.19 -4.45
N LYS A 37 5.80 -9.90 -3.41
CA LYS A 37 5.10 -11.19 -3.55
C LYS A 37 3.66 -11.06 -4.05
N HIS A 38 3.05 -9.88 -3.96
CA HIS A 38 1.64 -9.65 -4.31
C HIS A 38 1.57 -8.65 -5.49
N LYS A 39 2.13 -9.05 -6.63
CA LYS A 39 2.22 -8.19 -7.83
C LYS A 39 0.83 -7.87 -8.40
N GLY A 40 0.65 -6.64 -8.88
CA GLY A 40 -0.60 -6.20 -9.50
C GLY A 40 -0.45 -4.91 -10.28
N LYS A 41 -1.43 -4.02 -10.17
CA LYS A 41 -1.51 -2.78 -10.97
C LYS A 41 -1.49 -1.50 -10.12
N CYS A 42 -1.57 -1.61 -8.80
CA CYS A 42 -1.67 -0.45 -7.93
C CYS A 42 -0.29 0.10 -7.59
N ASN A 43 -0.16 1.43 -7.62
CA ASN A 43 1.04 2.11 -7.13
C ASN A 43 1.08 2.05 -5.61
N VAL A 44 2.27 1.93 -5.03
CA VAL A 44 2.44 1.98 -3.57
C VAL A 44 2.91 3.38 -3.14
N PHE A 45 2.26 3.93 -2.12
CA PHE A 45 2.63 5.19 -1.48
C PHE A 45 2.94 4.96 -0.01
N ILE A 46 4.09 5.45 0.43
CA ILE A 46 4.55 5.40 1.82
C ILE A 46 4.38 6.77 2.45
N HIS A 47 3.73 6.79 3.59
CA HIS A 47 3.51 7.96 4.42
C HIS A 47 4.34 7.79 5.69
N ILE A 48 5.07 8.84 6.04
CA ILE A 48 5.73 8.96 7.34
C ILE A 48 5.13 10.17 8.07
N PRO A 49 4.96 10.13 9.40
CA PRO A 49 4.24 11.17 10.14
C PRO A 49 4.75 12.59 9.87
N GLU A 50 6.06 12.77 9.68
CA GLU A 50 6.64 14.08 9.37
C GLU A 50 6.21 14.62 7.99
N LEU A 51 6.10 13.75 6.99
CA LEU A 51 5.69 14.13 5.63
C LEU A 51 4.17 14.32 5.53
N GLU A 52 3.38 13.53 6.27
CA GLU A 52 1.92 13.71 6.33
C GLU A 52 1.53 15.09 6.86
N LYS A 53 2.25 15.60 7.87
CA LYS A 53 2.06 16.98 8.38
C LYS A 53 2.24 18.03 7.29
N ARG A 54 2.96 17.72 6.22
CA ARG A 54 3.19 18.59 5.06
C ARG A 54 2.36 18.18 3.84
N SER A 55 1.39 17.27 4.01
CA SER A 55 0.58 16.69 2.94
C SER A 55 1.43 16.07 1.82
N ARG A 56 2.53 15.40 2.19
CA ARG A 56 3.46 14.73 1.26
C ARG A 56 3.53 13.24 1.57
N SER A 57 3.82 12.48 0.53
CA SER A 57 4.09 11.04 0.62
C SER A 57 5.21 10.66 -0.33
N ILE A 58 5.79 9.49 -0.12
CA ILE A 58 6.81 8.91 -0.98
C ILE A 58 6.12 7.92 -1.89
N LYS A 59 6.09 8.21 -3.19
CA LYS A 59 5.72 7.20 -4.18
C LYS A 59 6.84 6.17 -4.26
N ALA A 60 6.54 4.91 -4.04
CA ALA A 60 7.50 3.84 -4.24
C ALA A 60 7.90 3.73 -5.72
N SER A 61 8.87 2.86 -6.03
CA SER A 61 9.30 2.60 -7.40
C SER A 61 8.10 2.38 -8.32
N THR A 62 8.11 2.99 -9.51
CA THR A 62 7.08 2.79 -10.55
C THR A 62 7.00 1.35 -11.04
N PHE A 63 8.02 0.54 -10.75
CA PHE A 63 8.07 -0.89 -11.07
C PHE A 63 7.53 -1.77 -9.92
N LEU A 64 7.28 -1.21 -8.74
CA LEU A 64 6.62 -1.90 -7.63
C LEU A 64 5.12 -1.67 -7.71
N LEU A 65 4.45 -2.51 -8.50
CA LEU A 65 3.00 -2.53 -8.62
C LEU A 65 2.43 -3.72 -7.85
N VAL A 66 1.38 -3.48 -7.07
CA VAL A 66 0.78 -4.47 -6.18
C VAL A 66 -0.70 -4.70 -6.45
N GLU A 67 -1.18 -5.90 -6.15
CA GLU A 67 -2.61 -6.20 -6.07
C GLU A 67 -3.03 -6.07 -4.61
N PRO A 68 -3.87 -5.10 -4.23
CA PRO A 68 -4.26 -4.86 -2.85
C PRO A 68 -5.37 -5.82 -2.41
N GLU A 69 -5.12 -7.12 -2.59
CA GLU A 69 -6.01 -8.17 -2.09
C GLU A 69 -6.07 -8.16 -0.56
N GLU A 70 -7.17 -8.66 -0.01
CA GLU A 70 -7.42 -8.68 1.43
C GLU A 70 -6.31 -9.39 2.21
N SER A 71 -5.69 -10.42 1.62
CA SER A 71 -4.59 -11.18 2.21
C SER A 71 -3.33 -10.32 2.38
N LEU A 72 -3.00 -9.46 1.40
CA LEU A 72 -1.89 -8.50 1.48
C LEU A 72 -2.19 -7.44 2.54
N ILE A 73 -3.38 -6.83 2.48
CA ILE A 73 -3.80 -5.77 3.40
C ILE A 73 -3.76 -6.26 4.85
N SER A 74 -4.25 -7.47 5.10
CA SER A 74 -4.27 -8.08 6.43
C SER A 74 -2.85 -8.34 6.95
N LYS A 75 -1.96 -8.86 6.10
CA LYS A 75 -0.55 -9.05 6.48
C LYS A 75 0.12 -7.72 6.80
N LEU A 76 -0.06 -6.69 5.97
CA LEU A 76 0.50 -5.36 6.20
C LEU A 76 0.02 -4.74 7.53
N LYS A 77 -1.27 -4.84 7.84
CA LYS A 77 -1.83 -4.34 9.11
C LYS A 77 -1.27 -5.04 10.35
N ASN A 78 -0.78 -6.27 10.21
CA ASN A 78 -0.18 -7.04 11.30
C ASN A 78 1.32 -6.77 11.47
N GLU A 79 1.95 -6.02 10.57
CA GLU A 79 3.35 -5.64 10.70
C GLU A 79 3.49 -4.49 11.68
N ASN A 80 4.36 -4.66 12.70
CA ASN A 80 4.54 -3.68 13.77
C ASN A 80 4.87 -2.28 13.24
N LEU A 81 5.55 -2.18 12.10
CA LEU A 81 5.94 -0.92 11.50
C LEU A 81 4.76 -0.15 10.88
N VAL A 82 3.67 -0.83 10.50
CA VAL A 82 2.56 -0.22 9.75
C VAL A 82 1.47 0.24 10.72
N GLU A 83 1.17 1.54 10.71
CA GLU A 83 0.09 2.13 11.51
C GLU A 83 -1.25 2.09 10.79
N LYS A 84 -1.25 2.30 9.47
CA LYS A 84 -2.47 2.36 8.67
C LYS A 84 -2.24 1.86 7.26
N VAL A 85 -3.27 1.22 6.71
CA VAL A 85 -3.33 0.77 5.30
C VAL A 85 -4.67 1.19 4.71
N TRP A 86 -4.65 1.81 3.53
CA TRP A 86 -5.86 2.12 2.78
C TRP A 86 -5.61 2.06 1.27
N VAL A 87 -6.71 1.98 0.53
CA VAL A 87 -6.70 1.91 -0.93
C VAL A 87 -7.50 3.07 -1.51
N VAL A 88 -7.08 3.55 -2.69
CA VAL A 88 -7.73 4.64 -3.44
C VAL A 88 -7.93 4.23 -4.88
#